data_AF-A0A142YHQ3-F1
#
_entry.id   AF-A0A142YHQ3-F1
#
_cell.length_a   1.000
_cell.length_b   1.000
_cell.length_c   1.000
_cell.angle_alpha   90.00
_cell.angle_beta   90.00
_cell.angle_gamma   90.00
#
_symmetry.space_group_name_H-M   'P 1'
#
loop_
_entity.id
_entity.type
_entity.pdbx_description
1 polymer ?
#
loop_
_entity_poly.entity_id
_entity_poly.type
_entity_poly.pdbx_seq_one_letter_code
_entity_poly.pdbx_strand_id
1 'polypeptide(L)'
;MYISFRTAVARVLRRLRFRIGLTVRNLILAVAVVAVLFGVGVGLARRRNRLLEIALEHSGHAGMDGALILTEQGPAYIGMTTEKGKWHEAMRRKYDYYGRHPWLSMPEDPPEPE
;
A
#
# COMPACT_ATOMS: atom_id res chain seq x y z
N MET A 1 62.85 -28.68 0.10
CA MET A 1 61.42 -29.03 -0.09
C MET A 1 60.49 -28.08 0.71
N TYR A 2 60.62 -26.75 0.55
CA TYR A 2 59.86 -25.75 1.34
C TYR A 2 59.03 -24.76 0.48
N ILE A 3 59.25 -24.74 -0.83
CA ILE A 3 58.63 -23.78 -1.76
C ILE A 3 57.18 -24.16 -2.09
N SER A 4 56.86 -25.46 -2.08
CA SER A 4 55.53 -25.97 -2.45
C SER A 4 54.44 -25.58 -1.44
N PHE A 5 54.76 -25.53 -0.15
CA PHE A 5 53.77 -25.28 0.92
C PHE A 5 53.22 -23.83 0.90
N ARG A 6 54.07 -22.83 0.64
CA ARG A 6 53.65 -21.41 0.60
C ARG A 6 52.67 -21.12 -0.55
N THR A 7 52.83 -21.78 -1.70
CA THR A 7 51.93 -21.57 -2.85
C THR A 7 50.57 -22.29 -2.69
N ALA A 8 50.52 -23.37 -1.91
CA ALA A 8 49.29 -24.08 -1.58
C ALA A 8 48.42 -23.25 -0.63
N VAL A 9 49.01 -22.73 0.46
CA VAL A 9 48.30 -21.86 1.42
C VAL A 9 47.80 -20.57 0.77
N ALA A 10 48.61 -19.93 -0.08
CA ALA A 10 48.21 -18.72 -0.79
C ALA A 10 47.08 -18.94 -1.83
N ARG A 11 46.92 -20.17 -2.34
CA ARG A 11 45.80 -20.56 -3.22
C ARG A 11 44.53 -20.86 -2.43
N VAL A 12 44.64 -21.53 -1.28
CA VAL A 12 43.51 -21.83 -0.38
C VAL A 12 42.93 -20.53 0.20
N LEU A 13 43.78 -19.63 0.69
CA LEU A 13 43.35 -18.33 1.22
C LEU A 13 42.69 -17.46 0.14
N ARG A 14 43.20 -17.49 -1.11
CA ARG A 14 42.56 -16.80 -2.24
C ARG A 14 41.18 -17.37 -2.57
N ARG A 15 41.01 -18.70 -2.58
CA ARG A 15 39.72 -19.36 -2.80
C ARG A 15 38.71 -19.05 -1.70
N LEU A 16 39.14 -19.06 -0.43
CA LEU A 16 38.27 -18.70 0.70
C LEU A 16 37.86 -17.22 0.65
N ARG A 17 38.79 -16.30 0.36
CA ARG A 17 38.47 -14.86 0.24
C ARG A 17 37.50 -14.57 -0.91
N PHE A 18 37.63 -15.26 -2.05
CA PHE A 18 36.70 -15.14 -3.16
C PHE A 18 35.31 -15.68 -2.83
N ARG A 19 35.22 -16.85 -2.16
CA ARG A 19 33.93 -17.39 -1.72
C ARG A 19 33.25 -16.47 -0.71
N ILE A 20 33.96 -16.04 0.34
CA ILE A 20 33.42 -15.14 1.36
C ILE A 20 32.97 -13.81 0.74
N GLY A 21 33.73 -13.24 -0.19
CA GLY A 21 33.34 -12.00 -0.89
C GLY A 21 32.06 -12.13 -1.71
N LEU A 22 31.88 -13.25 -2.42
CA LEU A 22 30.63 -13.54 -3.15
C LEU A 22 29.44 -13.72 -2.20
N THR A 23 29.64 -14.43 -1.08
CA THR A 23 28.58 -14.63 -0.08
C THR A 23 28.18 -13.31 0.59
N VAL A 24 29.15 -12.46 0.94
CA VAL A 24 28.90 -11.15 1.56
C VAL A 24 28.21 -10.19 0.58
N ARG A 25 28.62 -10.16 -0.69
CA ARG A 25 27.98 -9.32 -1.71
C ARG A 25 26.53 -9.76 -1.95
N ASN A 26 26.27 -11.07 -2.02
CA ASN A 26 24.91 -11.61 -2.14
C ASN A 26 24.07 -11.31 -0.91
N LEU A 27 24.66 -11.35 0.30
CA LEU A 27 23.97 -11.00 1.53
C LEU A 27 23.58 -9.51 1.56
N ILE A 28 24.48 -8.61 1.17
CA ILE A 28 24.20 -7.18 1.07
C ILE A 28 23.06 -6.92 0.07
N LEU A 29 23.09 -7.58 -1.09
CA LEU A 29 22.01 -7.47 -2.08
C LEU A 29 20.67 -7.98 -1.54
N ALA A 30 20.66 -9.12 -0.85
CA ALA A 30 19.45 -9.66 -0.25
C ALA A 30 18.86 -8.69 0.80
N VAL A 31 19.70 -8.14 1.68
CA VAL A 31 19.28 -7.15 2.69
C VAL A 31 18.74 -5.89 2.02
N ALA A 32 19.41 -5.39 0.97
CA ALA A 32 18.95 -4.21 0.24
C ALA A 32 17.57 -4.44 -0.41
N VAL A 33 17.35 -5.60 -1.04
CA VAL A 33 16.05 -5.97 -1.61
C VAL A 33 14.98 -6.02 -0.52
N VAL A 34 15.25 -6.68 0.61
CA VAL A 34 14.32 -6.74 1.73
C VAL A 34 14.00 -5.35 2.27
N ALA A 35 15.00 -4.50 2.47
CA ALA A 35 14.80 -3.13 2.96
C ALA A 35 13.91 -2.31 2.00
N VAL A 36 14.11 -2.43 0.69
CA VAL A 36 13.27 -1.77 -0.32
C VAL A 36 11.84 -2.30 -0.27
N LEU A 37 11.64 -3.62 -0.22
CA LEU A 37 10.31 -4.23 -0.12
C LEU A 37 9.57 -3.77 1.13
N PHE A 38 10.24 -3.69 2.28
CA PHE A 38 9.67 -3.14 3.51
C PHE A 38 9.31 -1.66 3.36
N GLY A 39 10.20 -0.85 2.81
CA GLY A 39 9.95 0.57 2.58
C GLY A 39 8.73 0.82 1.71
N VAL A 40 8.62 0.10 0.58
CA VAL A 40 7.47 0.19 -0.33
C VAL A 40 6.20 -0.34 0.32
N GLY A 41 6.26 -1.49 1.00
CA GLY A 41 5.11 -2.09 1.68
C GLY A 41 4.52 -1.18 2.76
N VAL A 42 5.37 -0.58 3.59
CA VAL A 42 4.93 0.39 4.62
C VAL A 42 4.35 1.65 3.99
N GLY A 43 4.94 2.17 2.91
CA GLY A 43 4.42 3.32 2.17
C GLY A 43 3.02 3.07 1.61
N LEU A 44 2.80 1.91 0.98
CA LEU A 44 1.51 1.50 0.44
C LEU A 44 0.47 1.28 1.55
N ALA A 45 0.86 0.69 2.68
CA ALA A 45 -0.03 0.51 3.83
C ALA A 45 -0.51 1.85 4.41
N ARG A 46 0.40 2.83 4.54
CA ARG A 46 0.04 4.19 4.98
C ARG A 46 -0.90 4.87 4.00
N ARG A 47 -0.62 4.78 2.69
CA ARG A 47 -1.49 5.31 1.64
C ARG A 47 -2.88 4.68 1.69
N ARG A 48 -2.96 3.35 1.80
CA ARG A 48 -4.22 2.62 1.98
C ARG A 48 -5.02 3.15 3.17
N ASN A 49 -4.39 3.25 4.34
CA ASN A 49 -5.10 3.67 5.55
C ASN A 49 -5.66 5.09 5.41
N ARG A 50 -4.87 6.02 4.86
CA ARG A 50 -5.32 7.39 4.60
C ARG A 50 -6.52 7.45 3.64
N LEU A 51 -6.50 6.66 2.56
CA LEU A 51 -7.60 6.64 1.60
C LEU A 51 -8.87 6.03 2.20
N LEU A 52 -8.73 4.98 3.01
CA LEU A 52 -9.87 4.37 3.70
C LEU A 52 -10.46 5.29 4.76
N GLU A 53 -9.64 6.09 5.44
CA GLU A 53 -10.09 7.13 6.36
C GLU A 53 -10.94 8.19 5.65
N ILE A 54 -10.50 8.67 4.49
CA ILE A 54 -11.28 9.63 3.67
C ILE A 54 -12.58 8.99 3.17
N ALA A 55 -12.55 7.70 2.79
CA ALA A 55 -13.76 6.97 2.43
C ALA A 55 -14.77 6.93 3.59
N LEU A 56 -14.29 6.69 4.82
CA LEU A 56 -15.14 6.67 6.01
C LEU A 56 -15.74 8.06 6.29
N GLU A 57 -14.96 9.13 6.14
CA GLU A 57 -15.45 10.49 6.29
C GLU A 57 -16.60 10.79 5.31
N HIS A 58 -16.43 10.45 4.03
CA HIS A 58 -17.49 10.60 3.04
C HIS A 58 -18.71 9.69 3.30
N SER A 59 -18.51 8.52 3.91
CA SER A 59 -19.62 7.65 4.30
C SER A 59 -20.52 8.28 5.38
N GLY A 60 -19.93 9.03 6.31
CA GLY A 60 -20.67 9.78 7.33
C GLY A 60 -21.55 10.87 6.71
N HIS A 61 -20.96 11.67 5.82
CA HIS A 61 -21.68 12.73 5.12
C HIS A 61 -22.79 12.19 4.21
N ALA A 62 -22.53 11.11 3.46
CA ALA A 62 -23.53 10.47 2.63
C ALA A 62 -24.68 9.84 3.44
N GLY A 63 -24.40 9.37 4.66
CA GLY A 63 -25.39 8.81 5.57
C GLY A 63 -26.34 9.86 6.16
N MET A 64 -25.85 11.08 6.42
CA MET A 64 -26.66 12.20 6.90
C MET A 64 -27.66 12.71 5.85
N ASP A 65 -27.30 12.60 4.57
CA ASP A 65 -28.13 12.97 3.41
C ASP A 65 -29.05 11.84 2.92
N GLY A 66 -29.02 10.68 3.58
CA GLY A 66 -29.86 9.54 3.26
C GLY A 66 -31.31 9.76 3.69
N ALA A 67 -32.27 9.52 2.79
CA ALA A 67 -33.67 9.54 3.16
C ALA A 67 -34.14 8.18 3.67
N LEU A 68 -34.88 8.19 4.77
CA LEU A 68 -35.68 7.07 5.26
C LEU A 68 -37.16 7.41 5.06
N ILE A 69 -37.92 6.53 4.44
CA ILE A 69 -39.37 6.62 4.36
C ILE A 69 -39.94 5.57 5.31
N LEU A 70 -40.87 5.98 6.16
CA LEU A 70 -41.69 5.05 6.90
C LEU A 70 -42.71 4.44 5.95
N THR A 71 -42.55 3.15 5.66
CA THR A 71 -43.55 2.33 4.96
C THR A 71 -44.42 1.62 6.00
N GLU A 72 -45.57 1.07 5.58
CA GLU A 72 -46.42 0.26 6.47
C GLU A 72 -45.68 -0.99 6.99
N GLN A 73 -44.62 -1.43 6.30
CA GLN A 73 -43.75 -2.54 6.70
C GLN A 73 -42.57 -2.10 7.59
N GLY A 74 -42.43 -0.81 7.91
CA GLY A 74 -41.34 -0.23 8.70
C GLY A 74 -40.48 0.78 7.93
N PRO A 75 -39.38 1.28 8.54
CA PRO A 75 -38.49 2.23 7.89
C PRO A 75 -37.74 1.57 6.71
N ALA A 76 -37.93 2.12 5.51
CA ALA A 76 -37.24 1.72 4.29
C ALA A 76 -36.26 2.80 3.85
N TYR A 77 -35.02 2.40 3.57
CA TYR A 77 -33.97 3.28 3.07
C TYR A 77 -34.09 3.41 1.54
N ILE A 78 -34.26 4.63 1.02
CA ILE A 78 -34.44 4.87 -0.44
C ILE A 78 -33.14 5.37 -1.08
N GLY A 79 -32.07 5.50 -0.31
CA GLY A 79 -30.79 6.03 -0.79
C GLY A 79 -30.66 7.53 -0.59
N MET A 80 -29.64 8.11 -1.22
CA MET A 80 -29.37 9.54 -1.15
C MET A 80 -30.29 10.33 -2.08
N THR A 81 -31.04 11.28 -1.51
CA THR A 81 -31.96 12.13 -2.26
C THR A 81 -31.30 13.40 -2.78
N THR A 82 -30.32 13.93 -2.04
CA THR A 82 -29.58 15.15 -2.42
C THR A 82 -28.45 14.84 -3.42
N GLU A 83 -28.12 15.82 -4.26
CA GLU A 83 -26.94 15.72 -5.14
C GLU A 83 -25.65 15.63 -4.33
N LYS A 84 -25.59 16.35 -3.21
CA LYS A 84 -24.49 16.29 -2.23
C LYS A 84 -24.28 14.90 -1.64
N GLY A 85 -25.34 14.23 -1.20
CA GLY A 85 -25.26 12.87 -0.68
C GLY A 85 -24.77 11.87 -1.74
N LYS A 86 -25.23 12.03 -2.99
CA LYS A 86 -24.75 11.22 -4.12
C LYS A 86 -23.28 11.47 -4.42
N TRP A 87 -22.83 12.71 -4.34
CA TRP A 87 -21.42 13.07 -4.51
C TRP A 87 -20.54 12.43 -3.42
N HIS A 88 -20.94 12.54 -2.15
CA HIS A 88 -20.22 11.91 -1.04
C HIS A 88 -20.20 10.38 -1.19
N GLU A 89 -21.28 9.75 -1.63
CA GLU A 89 -21.30 8.32 -1.91
C GLU A 89 -20.35 7.94 -3.06
N ALA A 90 -20.30 8.75 -4.12
CA ALA A 90 -19.36 8.55 -5.23
C ALA A 90 -17.89 8.70 -4.78
N MET A 91 -17.60 9.72 -3.96
CA MET A 91 -16.27 9.92 -3.37
C MET A 91 -15.90 8.76 -2.44
N ARG A 92 -16.81 8.32 -1.56
CA ARG A 92 -16.59 7.13 -0.72
C ARG A 92 -16.17 5.92 -1.57
N ARG A 93 -16.89 5.63 -2.66
CA ARG A 93 -16.57 4.50 -3.54
C ARG A 93 -15.21 4.66 -4.23
N LYS A 94 -14.91 5.87 -4.71
CA LYS A 94 -13.60 6.21 -5.30
C LYS A 94 -12.49 5.91 -4.30
N TYR A 95 -12.58 6.48 -3.10
CA TYR A 95 -11.57 6.35 -2.06
C TYR A 95 -11.43 4.91 -1.53
N ASP A 96 -12.53 4.15 -1.38
CA ASP A 96 -12.47 2.73 -1.03
C ASP A 96 -11.75 1.91 -2.12
N TYR A 97 -12.06 2.16 -3.40
CA TYR A 97 -11.39 1.48 -4.51
C TYR A 97 -9.89 1.76 -4.51
N TYR A 98 -9.46 3.01 -4.44
CA TYR A 98 -8.02 3.36 -4.42
C TYR A 98 -7.34 2.96 -3.10
N GLY A 99 -8.07 2.90 -1.99
CA GLY A 99 -7.57 2.36 -0.73
C GLY A 99 -7.24 0.87 -0.80
N ARG A 100 -8.03 0.09 -1.55
CA ARG A 100 -7.75 -1.32 -1.84
C ARG A 100 -6.65 -1.54 -2.87
N HIS A 101 -6.43 -0.54 -3.73
CA HIS A 101 -5.42 -0.57 -4.79
C HIS A 101 -4.44 0.61 -4.65
N PRO A 102 -3.67 0.72 -3.54
CA PRO A 102 -2.86 1.90 -3.23
C PRO A 102 -1.71 2.13 -4.22
N TRP A 103 -1.37 1.15 -5.05
CA TRP A 103 -0.39 1.28 -6.13
C TRP A 103 -0.90 2.02 -7.36
N LEU A 104 -2.21 2.28 -7.47
CA LEU A 104 -2.79 3.04 -8.57
C LEU A 104 -2.70 4.56 -8.32
N SER A 105 -2.44 5.29 -9.39
CA SER A 105 -2.58 6.75 -9.42
C SER A 105 -4.06 7.13 -9.34
N MET A 106 -4.37 8.08 -8.46
CA MET A 106 -5.73 8.53 -8.23
C MET A 106 -5.99 9.80 -9.06
N PRO A 107 -7.10 9.89 -9.80
CA PRO A 107 -7.48 11.11 -10.51
C PRO A 107 -7.89 12.20 -9.50
N GLU A 108 -7.82 13.46 -9.92
CA GLU A 108 -8.26 14.59 -9.10
C GLU A 108 -9.74 14.50 -8.71
N ASP A 109 -10.08 15.13 -7.59
CA ASP A 109 -11.45 15.13 -7.08
C ASP A 109 -12.29 16.16 -7.83
N PRO A 110 -13.52 15.80 -8.25
CA PRO A 110 -14.45 16.78 -8.75
C PRO A 110 -14.86 17.75 -7.62
N PRO A 111 -15.24 19.00 -7.94
CA PRO A 111 -15.72 19.93 -6.93
C PRO A 111 -16.97 19.39 -6.22
N GLU A 112 -17.13 19.74 -4.96
CA GLU A 112 -18.32 19.43 -4.17
C GLU A 112 -19.51 20.26 -4.67
N PRO A 113 -20.71 19.67 -4.85
CA PRO A 113 -21.93 20.40 -5.19
C PRO A 113 -22.44 21.21 -3.99
N GLU A 114 -23.12 22.32 -4.28
CA GLU A 114 -23.72 23.22 -3.28
C GLU A 114 -24.87 22.57 -2.47
#